data_AF-A0A2V6NIM9-F1
#
_entry.id   AF-A0A2V6NIM9-F1
#
_cell.length_a   1.000
_cell.length_b   1.000
_cell.length_c   1.000
_cell.angle_alpha   90.00
_cell.angle_beta   90.00
_cell.angle_gamma   90.00
#
_symmetry.space_group_name_H-M   'P 1'
#
loop_
_entity.id
_entity.type
_entity.pdbx_description
1 polymer ?
#
loop_
_entity_poly.entity_id
_entity_poly.type
_entity_poly.pdbx_seq_one_letter_code
_entity_poly.pdbx_strand_id
1 'polypeptide(L)'
;MSGGFLDQIFPRAKEWLLSPLAGAPDWLIQVVSSLINISGVLGVFLILFALISVLERKILGRIQNRYGPNRVGPFGLFQPVADGIKMLIKEDVVPARADKIVHFFAPILVAATAILTLGVIPYGRNMTP
;
A
#
# COMPACT_ATOMS: atom_id res chain seq x y z
N MET A 1 15.30 0.65 29.62
CA MET A 1 14.27 1.47 28.93
C MET A 1 13.24 0.50 28.38
N SER A 2 12.11 0.38 29.09
CA SER A 2 11.08 -0.64 28.87
C SER A 2 10.53 -0.56 27.45
N GLY A 3 10.74 -1.60 26.63
CA GLY A 3 10.01 -1.76 25.37
C GLY A 3 8.54 -2.02 25.73
N GLY A 4 7.71 -1.01 25.54
CA GLY A 4 6.31 -1.08 25.95
C GLY A 4 5.59 -2.19 25.18
N PHE A 5 4.53 -2.74 25.77
CA PHE A 5 3.62 -3.67 25.09
C PHE A 5 3.21 -3.16 23.70
N LEU A 6 3.04 -1.84 23.55
CA LEU A 6 2.68 -1.15 22.30
C LEU A 6 3.74 -1.28 21.20
N ASP A 7 5.04 -1.32 21.55
CA ASP A 7 6.12 -1.40 20.57
C ASP A 7 6.26 -2.81 19.96
N GLN A 8 5.73 -3.82 20.65
CA GLN A 8 5.85 -5.24 20.29
C GLN A 8 4.56 -5.84 19.70
N ILE A 9 3.51 -5.05 19.48
CA ILE A 9 2.23 -5.54 18.95
C ILE A 9 2.43 -6.24 17.60
N PHE A 10 3.14 -5.60 16.67
CA PHE A 10 3.33 -6.14 15.32
C PHE A 10 4.26 -7.38 15.29
N PRO A 11 5.42 -7.39 15.98
CA PRO A 11 6.23 -8.61 16.10
C PRO A 11 5.46 -9.79 16.71
N ARG A 12 4.68 -9.56 17.77
CA ARG A 12 3.89 -10.63 18.42
C ARG A 12 2.76 -11.15 17.55
N ALA A 13 2.06 -10.27 16.83
CA ALA A 13 1.03 -10.68 15.88
C ALA A 13 1.62 -11.55 14.75
N LYS A 14 2.83 -11.20 14.28
CA LYS A 14 3.58 -11.98 13.30
C LYS A 14 4.02 -13.33 13.85
N GLU A 15 4.55 -13.39 15.06
CA GLU A 15 4.92 -14.65 15.74
C GLU A 15 3.71 -15.57 15.91
N TRP A 16 2.56 -15.02 16.28
CA TRP A 16 1.31 -15.76 16.34
C TRP A 16 0.89 -16.31 14.97
N LEU A 17 0.98 -15.51 13.91
CA LEU A 17 0.71 -15.93 12.52
C LEU A 17 1.68 -17.01 12.01
N LEU A 18 2.94 -16.97 12.44
CA LEU A 18 3.97 -17.94 12.06
C LEU A 18 3.95 -19.21 12.93
N SER A 19 3.27 -19.19 14.08
CA SER A 19 3.21 -20.33 15.01
C SER A 19 2.74 -21.66 14.39
N PRO A 20 1.80 -21.70 13.42
CA PRO A 20 1.41 -22.96 12.76
C PRO A 20 2.48 -23.49 11.80
N LEU A 21 3.43 -22.64 11.38
CA LEU A 21 4.51 -22.95 10.45
C LEU A 21 5.84 -23.22 11.16
N ALA A 22 5.86 -23.30 12.49
CA ALA A 22 7.08 -23.43 13.30
C ALA A 22 7.84 -24.77 13.10
N GLY A 23 7.23 -25.77 12.46
CA GLY A 23 7.87 -27.04 12.09
C GLY A 23 8.37 -27.12 10.65
N ALA A 24 8.27 -26.03 9.87
CA ALA A 24 8.68 -25.98 8.47
C ALA A 24 10.19 -25.67 8.34
N PRO A 25 10.80 -25.95 7.17
CA PRO A 25 12.21 -25.60 6.94
C PRO A 25 12.44 -24.07 6.99
N ASP A 26 13.60 -23.67 7.51
CA ASP A 26 13.95 -22.27 7.82
C ASP A 26 13.76 -21.29 6.66
N TRP A 27 14.06 -21.71 5.43
CA TRP A 27 13.89 -20.89 4.23
C TRP A 27 12.43 -20.50 3.98
N LEU A 28 11.48 -21.39 4.31
CA LEU A 28 10.05 -21.13 4.12
C LEU A 28 9.57 -20.10 5.13
N ILE A 29 9.99 -20.22 6.39
CA ILE A 29 9.68 -19.28 7.45
C ILE A 29 10.21 -17.88 7.08
N GLN A 30 11.42 -17.80 6.52
CA GLN A 30 12.01 -16.53 6.10
C GLN A 30 11.23 -15.88 4.93
N VAL A 31 10.85 -16.64 3.91
CA VAL A 31 10.07 -16.12 2.78
C VAL A 31 8.71 -15.61 3.25
N VAL A 32 7.98 -16.39 4.06
CA VAL A 32 6.67 -16.01 4.59
C VAL A 32 6.78 -14.77 5.48
N SER A 33 7.79 -14.73 6.34
CA SER A 33 8.11 -13.58 7.21
C SER A 33 8.33 -12.29 6.42
N SER A 34 9.07 -12.36 5.30
CA SER A 34 9.29 -11.22 4.39
C SER A 34 8.00 -10.80 3.68
N LEU A 35 7.19 -11.75 3.19
CA LEU A 35 5.92 -11.44 2.53
C LEU A 35 4.91 -10.75 3.48
N ILE A 36 4.85 -11.16 4.74
CA ILE A 36 4.02 -10.51 5.76
C ILE A 36 4.47 -9.06 5.97
N ASN A 37 5.77 -8.82 6.08
CA ASN A 37 6.29 -7.46 6.24
C ASN A 37 6.00 -6.58 5.02
N ILE A 38 6.27 -7.08 3.80
CA ILE A 38 6.02 -6.36 2.55
C ILE A 38 4.53 -6.04 2.41
N SER A 39 3.65 -7.01 2.66
CA SER A 39 2.20 -6.79 2.57
C SER A 39 1.69 -5.79 3.62
N GLY A 40 2.22 -5.81 4.84
CA GLY A 40 1.92 -4.81 5.87
C GLY A 40 2.32 -3.40 5.45
N VAL A 41 3.55 -3.21 4.97
CA VAL A 41 4.06 -1.90 4.51
C VAL A 41 3.22 -1.41 3.32
N LEU A 42 3.03 -2.25 2.29
CA LEU A 42 2.22 -1.88 1.13
C LEU A 42 0.79 -1.54 1.52
N GLY A 43 0.16 -2.33 2.39
CA GLY A 43 -1.20 -2.07 2.86
C GLY A 43 -1.33 -0.70 3.53
N VAL A 44 -0.42 -0.37 4.44
CA VAL A 44 -0.41 0.93 5.13
C VAL A 44 -0.22 2.09 4.13
N PHE A 45 0.79 2.00 3.26
CA PHE A 45 1.10 3.07 2.32
C PHE A 45 0.01 3.28 1.26
N LEU A 46 -0.60 2.21 0.75
CA LEU A 46 -1.71 2.31 -0.20
C LEU A 46 -2.95 2.96 0.44
N ILE A 47 -3.26 2.61 1.68
CA ILE A 47 -4.36 3.24 2.44
C ILE A 47 -4.05 4.72 2.69
N LEU A 48 -2.83 5.05 3.11
CA LEU A 48 -2.41 6.44 3.32
C LEU A 48 -2.52 7.25 2.03
N PHE A 49 -2.03 6.72 0.91
CA PHE A 49 -2.15 7.36 -0.39
C PHE A 49 -3.61 7.61 -0.77
N ALA A 50 -4.48 6.62 -0.58
CA ALA A 50 -5.92 6.75 -0.81
C ALA A 50 -6.53 7.88 0.04
N LEU A 51 -6.21 7.94 1.33
CA LEU A 51 -6.73 8.98 2.24
C LEU A 51 -6.18 10.38 1.90
N ILE A 52 -4.88 10.49 1.61
CA ILE A 52 -4.23 11.74 1.23
C ILE A 52 -4.86 12.29 -0.05
N SER A 53 -5.16 11.44 -1.03
CA SER A 53 -5.80 11.89 -2.29
C SER A 53 -7.19 12.53 -2.06
N VAL A 54 -7.98 11.99 -1.11
CA VAL A 54 -9.28 12.58 -0.74
C VAL A 54 -9.08 13.89 0.00
N LEU A 55 -8.12 13.93 0.93
CA LEU A 55 -7.78 15.11 1.70
C LEU A 55 -7.32 16.24 0.77
N GLU A 56 -6.44 15.95 -0.18
CA GLU A 56 -5.96 16.89 -1.18
C GLU A 56 -7.12 17.48 -1.99
N ARG A 57 -8.02 16.65 -2.52
CA ARG A 57 -9.22 17.11 -3.24
C ARG A 57 -10.11 18.01 -2.38
N LYS A 58 -10.19 17.76 -1.07
CA LYS A 58 -10.93 18.63 -0.14
C LYS A 58 -10.24 19.95 0.09
N ILE A 59 -8.92 19.94 0.34
CA ILE A 59 -8.13 21.16 0.57
C ILE A 59 -8.20 22.06 -0.67
N LEU A 60 -7.99 21.48 -1.86
CA LEU A 60 -8.09 22.22 -3.14
C LEU A 60 -9.48 22.83 -3.34
N GLY A 61 -10.54 22.09 -3.01
CA GLY A 61 -11.90 22.63 -3.02
C GLY A 61 -12.06 23.83 -2.09
N ARG A 62 -11.57 23.74 -0.85
CA ARG A 62 -11.66 24.83 0.13
C ARG A 62 -10.92 26.09 -0.35
N ILE A 63 -9.73 25.94 -0.93
CA ILE A 63 -8.96 27.06 -1.52
C ILE A 63 -9.75 27.72 -2.65
N GLN A 64 -10.45 26.94 -3.46
CA GLN A 64 -11.25 27.42 -4.59
C GLN A 64 -12.67 27.85 -4.21
N ASN A 65 -13.00 27.94 -2.91
CA ASN A 65 -14.35 28.24 -2.42
C ASN A 65 -15.43 27.29 -2.98
N ARG A 66 -15.10 26.00 -3.14
CA ARG A 66 -16.03 24.92 -3.53
C ARG A 66 -15.94 23.76 -2.57
N TYR A 67 -17.04 23.02 -2.40
CA TYR A 67 -17.00 21.77 -1.66
C TYR A 67 -16.19 20.70 -2.42
N GLY A 68 -15.30 20.02 -1.69
CA GLY A 68 -14.64 18.80 -2.15
C GLY A 68 -15.57 17.58 -2.11
N PRO A 69 -15.03 16.35 -2.27
CA PRO A 69 -15.81 15.11 -2.27
C PRO A 69 -16.69 14.98 -1.01
N ASN A 70 -18.01 14.85 -1.19
CA ASN A 70 -19.00 14.75 -0.10
C ASN A 70 -20.13 13.73 -0.35
N ARG A 71 -20.05 12.90 -1.40
CA ARG A 71 -21.18 12.05 -1.84
C ARG A 71 -20.96 10.55 -1.64
N VAL A 72 -19.72 10.06 -1.73
CA VAL A 72 -19.39 8.63 -1.68
C VAL A 72 -18.99 8.21 -0.27
N GLY A 73 -20.00 8.01 0.58
CA GLY A 73 -19.83 7.65 1.99
C GLY A 73 -19.68 8.86 2.94
N PRO A 74 -19.55 8.61 4.26
CA PRO A 74 -19.36 9.68 5.24
C PRO A 74 -18.10 10.46 4.89
N PHE A 75 -18.24 11.78 4.74
CA PHE A 75 -17.16 12.68 4.32
C PHE A 75 -16.47 12.29 2.99
N GLY A 76 -17.07 11.47 2.13
CA GLY A 76 -16.43 11.05 0.87
C GLY A 76 -15.25 10.07 1.04
N LEU A 77 -15.14 9.38 2.18
CA LEU A 77 -14.06 8.42 2.47
C LEU A 77 -13.99 7.25 1.48
N PHE A 78 -15.11 6.85 0.87
CA PHE A 78 -15.14 5.76 -0.11
C PHE A 78 -14.81 6.21 -1.54
N GLN A 79 -14.41 7.47 -1.74
CA GLN A 79 -13.99 7.97 -3.05
C GLN A 79 -12.84 7.16 -3.68
N PRO A 80 -11.77 6.76 -2.96
CA PRO A 80 -10.70 5.99 -3.55
C PRO A 80 -11.16 4.59 -3.98
N VAL A 81 -12.13 4.01 -3.28
CA VAL A 81 -12.72 2.72 -3.66
C VAL A 81 -13.51 2.86 -4.96
N ALA A 82 -14.32 3.91 -5.09
CA ALA A 82 -15.04 4.20 -6.33
C ALA A 82 -14.09 4.49 -7.50
N ASP A 83 -13.01 5.24 -7.26
CA ASP A 83 -11.99 5.53 -8.26
C ASP A 83 -11.25 4.25 -8.69
N GLY A 84 -10.95 3.34 -7.75
CA GLY A 84 -10.35 2.03 -8.03
C GLY A 84 -11.25 1.14 -8.87
N ILE A 85 -12.54 1.02 -8.51
CA ILE A 85 -13.53 0.26 -9.31
C ILE A 85 -13.62 0.83 -10.73
N LYS A 86 -13.66 2.16 -10.84
CA LYS A 86 -13.65 2.85 -12.14
C LYS A 86 -12.41 2.48 -12.95
N MET A 87 -11.22 2.44 -12.35
CA MET A 87 -9.98 2.07 -13.04
C MET A 87 -9.99 0.61 -13.50
N LEU A 88 -10.56 -0.32 -12.73
CA LEU A 88 -10.66 -1.74 -13.09
C LEU A 88 -11.60 -1.99 -14.27
N ILE A 89 -12.69 -1.22 -14.36
CA ILE A 89 -13.67 -1.33 -15.46
C ILE A 89 -13.20 -0.54 -16.68
N LYS A 90 -12.25 0.39 -16.51
CA LYS A 90 -11.80 1.24 -17.60
C LYS A 90 -11.09 0.38 -18.65
N GLU A 91 -11.53 0.56 -19.89
CA GLU A 91 -10.87 -0.05 -21.04
C GLU A 91 -9.42 0.40 -21.14
N ASP A 92 -8.52 -0.58 -21.24
CA ASP A 92 -7.10 -0.37 -21.45
C ASP A 92 -6.82 -0.25 -22.95
N VAL A 93 -6.58 0.98 -23.41
CA VAL A 93 -6.40 1.29 -24.84
C VAL A 93 -4.92 1.54 -25.13
N VAL A 94 -4.30 0.61 -25.86
CA VAL A 94 -2.91 0.76 -26.33
C VAL A 94 -2.89 1.53 -27.66
N PRO A 95 -2.14 2.64 -27.77
CA PRO A 95 -2.07 3.41 -29.02
C PRO A 95 -1.50 2.59 -30.17
N ALA A 96 -2.14 2.65 -31.35
CA ALA A 96 -1.74 1.87 -32.52
C ALA A 96 -0.32 2.17 -33.04
N ARG A 97 0.21 3.35 -32.74
CA ARG A 97 1.56 3.80 -33.13
C ARG A 97 2.61 3.62 -32.01
N ALA A 98 2.22 3.12 -30.84
CA ALA A 98 3.13 2.96 -29.71
C ALA A 98 3.88 1.62 -29.79
N ASP A 99 5.11 1.61 -29.24
CA ASP A 99 5.83 0.37 -28.98
C ASP A 99 5.16 -0.40 -27.85
N LYS A 100 4.67 -1.61 -28.13
CA LYS A 100 3.89 -2.42 -27.18
C LYS A 100 4.71 -2.86 -25.97
N ILE A 101 6.00 -3.14 -26.16
CA ILE A 101 6.88 -3.63 -25.09
C ILE A 101 7.15 -2.48 -24.13
N VAL A 102 7.59 -1.33 -24.65
CA VAL A 102 7.89 -0.16 -23.83
C VAL A 102 6.64 0.35 -23.12
N HIS A 103 5.49 0.39 -23.81
CA HIS A 103 4.24 0.86 -23.23
C HIS A 103 3.78 -0.01 -22.05
N PHE A 104 3.97 -1.34 -22.11
CA PHE A 104 3.64 -2.25 -21.02
C PHE A 104 4.62 -2.17 -19.85
N PHE A 105 5.93 -2.15 -20.13
CA PHE A 105 6.95 -2.15 -19.07
C PHE A 105 7.16 -0.80 -18.38
N ALA A 106 6.88 0.32 -19.06
CA ALA A 106 7.06 1.65 -18.48
C ALA A 106 6.33 1.86 -17.14
N PRO A 107 5.01 1.62 -17.01
CA PRO A 107 4.31 1.77 -15.74
C PRO A 107 4.78 0.76 -14.68
N ILE A 108 5.13 -0.46 -15.10
CA ILE A 108 5.63 -1.51 -14.19
C ILE A 108 6.96 -1.07 -13.55
N LEU A 109 7.89 -0.55 -14.35
CA LEU A 109 9.20 -0.13 -13.86
C LEU A 109 9.09 1.04 -12.88
N VAL A 110 8.24 2.03 -13.18
CA VAL A 110 8.03 3.18 -12.28
C VAL A 110 7.37 2.74 -10.97
N ALA A 111 6.36 1.87 -11.03
CA ALA A 111 5.73 1.35 -9.82
C ALA A 111 6.69 0.49 -8.98
N ALA A 112 7.47 -0.38 -9.63
CA ALA A 112 8.43 -1.25 -8.97
C ALA A 112 9.53 -0.45 -8.25
N THR A 113 10.11 0.56 -8.91
CA THR A 113 11.14 1.41 -8.31
C THR A 113 10.62 2.20 -7.11
N ALA A 114 9.39 2.72 -7.17
CA ALA A 114 8.74 3.37 -6.04
C ALA A 114 8.54 2.43 -4.84
N ILE A 115 8.07 1.20 -5.08
CA ILE A 115 7.87 0.20 -4.03
C ILE A 115 9.21 -0.25 -3.41
N LEU A 116 10.23 -0.48 -4.23
CA LEU A 116 11.57 -0.86 -3.74
C LEU A 116 12.17 0.19 -2.82
N THR A 117 11.89 1.48 -3.08
CA THR A 117 12.36 2.59 -2.23
C THR A 117 11.77 2.51 -0.80
N LEU A 118 10.54 1.99 -0.64
CA LEU A 118 9.95 1.78 0.68
C LEU A 118 10.70 0.71 1.48
N GLY A 119 11.30 -0.27 0.82
CA GLY A 119 12.08 -1.33 1.47
C GLY A 119 13.33 -0.84 2.21
N VAL A 120 13.81 0.38 1.92
CA VAL A 120 15.03 0.95 2.52
C VAL A 120 14.75 1.67 3.85
N ILE A 121 13.49 1.98 4.15
CA ILE A 121 13.13 2.79 5.33
C ILE A 121 13.07 1.88 6.58
N PRO A 122 13.80 2.20 7.66
CA PRO A 122 13.73 1.42 8.90
C PRO A 122 12.43 1.73 9.66
N TYR A 123 11.54 0.75 9.76
CA TYR A 123 10.21 0.93 10.36
C TYR A 123 10.12 0.64 11.87
N GLY A 124 11.07 -0.08 12.46
CA GLY A 124 11.06 -0.35 13.89
C GLY A 124 12.03 -1.44 14.33
N ARG A 125 12.20 -1.57 15.66
CA ARG A 125 12.99 -2.64 16.28
C ARG A 125 12.30 -3.99 16.07
N ASN A 126 13.04 -5.00 15.62
CA ASN A 126 12.58 -6.37 15.37
C ASN A 126 11.49 -6.50 14.26
N MET A 127 11.38 -5.52 13.34
CA MET A 127 10.40 -5.55 12.25
C MET A 127 10.96 -6.05 10.89
N THR A 128 12.26 -6.34 10.84
CA THR A 128 12.95 -7.05 9.74
C THR A 128 13.78 -8.18 10.35
N PRO A 129 14.09 -9.26 9.61
CA PRO A 129 14.88 -10.38 10.15
C PRO A 129 16.23 -9.94 10.70
#